data_AF-A0A7W4DRM7-F1
#
_entry.id   AF-A0A7W4DRM7-F1
#
_cell.length_a   1.000
_cell.length_b   1.000
_cell.length_c   1.000
_cell.angle_alpha   90.00
_cell.angle_beta   90.00
_cell.angle_gamma   90.00
#
_symmetry.space_group_name_H-M   'P 1'
#
loop_
_entity.id
_entity.type
_entity.pdbx_description
1 polymer ?
#
loop_
_entity_poly.entity_id
_entity_poly.type
_entity_poly.pdbx_seq_one_letter_code
_entity_poly.pdbx_strand_id
1 'polypeptide(L)'
;MDNDKTKYIVINESVIGSIIKDIVTFSMFAGLLIFNHQLLGGSTVIDVMFIILTLGFLAGKHSKTRFEGTKEEVIKYLSEK
;
A
#
# COMPACT_ATOMS: atom_id res chain seq x y z
N MET A 1 -36.57 -5.19 0.72
CA MET A 1 -35.63 -6.10 1.41
C MET A 1 -34.53 -6.38 0.40
N ASP A 2 -33.28 -5.94 0.49
CA ASP A 2 -32.39 -5.65 1.62
C ASP A 2 -31.30 -4.69 1.09
N ASN A 3 -31.58 -3.38 1.01
CA ASN A 3 -30.62 -2.36 0.54
C ASN A 3 -29.63 -1.95 1.65
N ASP A 4 -29.78 -2.49 2.86
CA ASP A 4 -29.10 -2.09 4.10
C ASP A 4 -27.72 -2.76 4.28
N LYS A 5 -27.41 -3.77 3.44
CA LYS A 5 -26.14 -4.51 3.56
C LYS A 5 -25.05 -4.09 2.59
N THR A 6 -25.33 -3.16 1.68
CA THR A 6 -24.33 -2.70 0.72
C THR A 6 -23.43 -1.68 1.42
N LYS A 7 -22.30 -2.15 1.95
CA LYS A 7 -21.25 -1.28 2.46
C LYS A 7 -20.50 -0.62 1.30
N TYR A 8 -20.39 0.69 1.33
CA TYR A 8 -19.66 1.46 0.34
C TYR A 8 -18.28 1.80 0.90
N ILE A 9 -17.25 1.47 0.13
CA ILE A 9 -15.85 1.75 0.48
C ILE A 9 -15.37 2.89 -0.42
N VAL A 10 -15.05 4.02 0.18
CA VAL A 10 -14.45 5.18 -0.50
C VAL A 10 -12.97 5.20 -0.18
N ILE A 11 -12.15 5.10 -1.22
CA ILE A 11 -10.70 5.21 -1.13
C ILE A 11 -10.31 6.57 -1.67
N ASN A 12 -9.95 7.49 -0.77
CA ASN A 12 -9.56 8.84 -1.15
C ASN A 12 -8.04 8.94 -1.24
N GLU A 13 -7.49 8.39 -2.32
CA GLU A 13 -6.06 8.40 -2.58
C GLU A 13 -5.79 9.12 -3.90
N SER A 14 -4.87 10.09 -3.89
CA SER A 14 -4.42 10.72 -5.13
C SER A 14 -3.73 9.68 -6.00
N VAL A 15 -4.20 9.50 -7.24
CA VAL A 15 -3.60 8.58 -8.21
C VAL A 15 -2.10 8.86 -8.37
N ILE A 16 -1.73 10.14 -8.48
CA ILE A 16 -0.33 10.57 -8.56
C ILE A 16 0.42 10.23 -7.27
N GLY A 17 -0.19 10.45 -6.10
CA GLY A 17 0.41 10.12 -4.81
C GLY A 17 0.61 8.61 -4.60
N SER A 18 -0.30 7.79 -5.14
CA SER A 18 -0.21 6.33 -5.14
C SER A 18 0.93 5.86 -6.04
N ILE A 19 1.00 6.38 -7.27
CA ILE A 19 2.08 6.08 -8.23
C ILE A 19 3.45 6.44 -7.63
N ILE A 20 3.59 7.63 -7.03
CA ILE A 20 4.86 8.03 -6.39
C ILE A 20 5.22 7.08 -5.25
N LYS A 21 4.26 6.71 -4.39
CA LYS A 21 4.49 5.75 -3.30
C LYS A 21 4.98 4.40 -3.83
N ASP A 22 4.41 3.92 -4.92
CA ASP A 22 4.80 2.64 -5.52
C ASP A 22 6.18 2.72 -6.17
N ILE A 23 6.50 3.81 -6.88
CA ILE A 23 7.84 4.05 -7.45
C ILE A 23 8.90 4.09 -6.34
N VAL A 24 8.65 4.82 -5.26
CA VAL A 24 9.59 4.92 -4.13
C VAL A 24 9.77 3.56 -3.46
N THR A 25 8.67 2.84 -3.22
CA THR A 25 8.70 1.49 -2.63
C THR A 25 9.50 0.53 -3.50
N PHE A 26 9.24 0.52 -4.82
CA PHE A 26 9.96 -0.33 -5.77
C PHE A 26 11.44 0.02 -5.82
N SER A 27 11.77 1.31 -5.89
CA SER A 27 13.16 1.79 -5.94
C SER A 27 13.93 1.41 -4.67
N MET A 28 13.29 1.46 -3.50
CA MET A 28 13.88 1.01 -2.24
C MET A 28 14.24 -0.48 -2.28
N PHE A 29 13.32 -1.33 -2.72
CA PHE A 29 13.59 -2.78 -2.82
C PHE A 29 14.65 -3.11 -3.87
N ALA A 30 14.57 -2.48 -5.04
CA ALA A 30 15.59 -2.64 -6.08
C ALA A 30 16.98 -2.20 -5.60
N GLY A 31 17.05 -1.06 -4.88
CA GLY A 31 18.28 -0.57 -4.28
C GLY A 31 18.87 -1.53 -3.26
N LEU A 32 18.05 -2.11 -2.38
CA LEU A 32 18.49 -3.11 -1.41
C LEU A 32 19.04 -4.39 -2.08
N LEU A 33 18.37 -4.88 -3.14
CA LEU A 33 18.85 -6.04 -3.89
C LEU A 33 20.19 -5.74 -4.61
N ILE A 34 20.31 -4.57 -5.25
CA ILE A 34 21.57 -4.14 -5.88
C ILE A 34 22.67 -4.00 -4.83
N PHE A 35 22.36 -3.41 -3.68
CA PHE A 35 23.29 -3.29 -2.54
C PHE A 35 23.77 -4.67 -2.07
N ASN A 36 22.87 -5.64 -1.93
CA ASN A 36 23.27 -7.00 -1.56
C ASN A 36 24.18 -7.63 -2.61
N HIS A 37 23.82 -7.51 -3.89
CA HIS A 37 24.59 -8.09 -4.98
C HIS A 37 25.99 -7.48 -5.12
N GLN A 38 26.10 -6.15 -5.04
CA GLN A 38 27.35 -5.43 -5.31
C GLN A 38 28.27 -5.27 -4.09
N LEU A 39 27.71 -5.05 -2.89
CA LEU A 39 28.49 -4.67 -1.70
C LEU A 39 28.56 -5.77 -0.64
N LEU A 40 27.58 -6.68 -0.61
CA LEU A 40 27.54 -7.80 0.33
C LEU A 40 27.88 -9.14 -0.33
N GLY A 41 28.36 -9.12 -1.58
CA GLY A 41 28.83 -10.30 -2.30
C GLY A 41 27.73 -11.23 -2.78
N GLY A 42 26.48 -10.75 -2.90
CA GLY A 42 25.34 -11.55 -3.35
C GLY A 42 24.93 -12.63 -2.35
N SER A 43 24.97 -12.30 -1.05
CA SER A 43 24.60 -13.24 0.01
C SER A 43 23.14 -13.63 -0.07
N THR A 44 22.87 -14.91 -0.33
CA THR A 44 21.50 -15.46 -0.39
C THR A 44 20.73 -15.28 0.92
N VAL A 45 21.42 -15.29 2.07
CA VAL A 45 20.79 -15.07 3.39
C VAL A 45 20.21 -13.66 3.47
N ILE A 46 20.94 -12.66 2.98
CA ILE A 46 20.49 -11.26 2.97
C ILE A 46 19.33 -11.08 2.00
N ASP A 47 19.36 -11.73 0.83
CA ASP A 47 18.23 -11.70 -0.10
C ASP A 47 16.95 -12.26 0.53
N VAL A 48 17.05 -13.39 1.25
CA VAL A 48 15.90 -13.96 1.97
C VAL A 48 15.38 -13.00 3.04
N MET A 49 16.26 -12.33 3.78
CA MET A 49 15.85 -11.30 4.75
C MET A 49 15.14 -10.11 4.08
N PHE A 50 15.64 -9.64 2.93
CA PHE A 50 14.98 -8.58 2.17
C PHE A 50 13.64 -8.99 1.60
N ILE A 51 13.48 -10.23 1.14
CA ILE A 51 12.19 -10.77 0.72
C ILE A 51 11.20 -10.76 1.90
N ILE A 52 11.62 -11.22 3.09
CA ILE A 52 10.77 -11.22 4.28
C ILE A 52 10.36 -9.78 4.66
N LEU A 53 11.30 -8.84 4.64
CA LEU A 53 11.02 -7.42 4.90
C LEU A 53 10.06 -6.82 3.87
N THR A 54 10.21 -7.19 2.60
CA THR A 54 9.33 -6.75 1.51
C THR A 54 7.91 -7.26 1.72
N LEU A 55 7.75 -8.55 2.04
CA LEU A 55 6.45 -9.15 2.32
C LEU A 55 5.81 -8.55 3.57
N GLY A 56 6.60 -8.30 4.62
CA GLY A 56 6.13 -7.64 5.85
C GLY A 56 5.68 -6.19 5.59
N PHE A 57 6.44 -5.43 4.80
CA PHE A 57 6.05 -4.09 4.39
C PHE A 57 4.76 -4.08 3.57
N LEU A 58 4.63 -5.01 2.62
CA LEU A 58 3.44 -5.13 1.78
C LEU A 58 2.21 -5.51 2.60
N ALA A 59 2.35 -6.43 3.56
CA ALA A 59 1.28 -6.84 4.48
C ALA A 59 0.89 -5.71 5.46
N GLY A 60 1.86 -4.89 5.89
CA GLY A 60 1.64 -3.74 6.77
C GLY A 60 1.08 -2.50 6.07
N LYS A 61 1.14 -2.43 4.74
CA LYS A 61 0.61 -1.32 3.92
C LYS A 61 -0.92 -1.36 3.88
N HIS A 62 -1.57 -1.11 5.01
CA HIS A 62 -3.00 -0.78 5.03
C HIS A 62 -3.19 0.70 4.65
N SER A 63 -3.97 0.95 3.60
CA SER A 63 -4.29 2.32 3.16
C SER A 63 -5.12 3.04 4.23
N LYS A 64 -4.53 4.06 4.88
CA LYS A 64 -5.15 4.87 5.94
C LYS A 64 -6.28 5.77 5.44
N THR A 65 -6.53 5.83 4.13
CA THR A 65 -7.51 6.71 3.48
C THR A 65 -8.72 5.94 2.95
N ARG A 66 -9.12 4.89 3.68
CA ARG A 66 -10.29 4.08 3.40
C ARG A 66 -11.41 4.48 4.36
N PHE A 67 -12.46 5.09 3.83
CA PHE A 67 -13.71 5.29 4.54
C PHE A 67 -14.66 4.15 4.16
N GLU A 68 -15.22 3.47 5.15
CA GLU A 68 -16.21 2.41 4.95
C GLU A 68 -17.46 2.82 5.73
N GLY A 69 -18.57 3.00 5.01
CA GLY A 69 -19.81 3.48 5.58
C GLY A 69 -21.02 3.10 4.74
N THR A 70 -22.21 3.43 5.23
CA THR A 70 -23.44 3.29 4.44
C THR A 70 -23.47 4.30 3.29
N LYS A 71 -24.42 4.14 2.37
CA LYS A 71 -24.58 5.06 1.24
C LYS A 71 -24.75 6.51 1.70
N GLU A 72 -25.55 6.77 2.73
CA GLU A 72 -25.76 8.13 3.25
C GLU A 72 -24.47 8.72 3.85
N GLU A 73 -23.72 7.92 4.62
CA GLU A 73 -22.47 8.34 5.24
C GLU A 73 -21.40 8.70 4.20
N VAL A 74 -21.32 7.91 3.12
CA VAL A 74 -20.41 8.17 1.99
C VAL A 74 -20.79 9.45 1.24
N ILE A 75 -22.07 9.65 0.94
CA ILE A 75 -22.54 10.87 0.25
C ILE A 75 -22.26 12.11 1.10
N LYS A 76 -22.52 12.04 2.41
CA LYS A 76 -22.22 13.14 3.34
C LYS A 76 -20.71 13.45 3.39
N TYR A 77 -19.88 12.41 3.51
CA TYR A 77 -18.42 12.56 3.52
C TYR A 77 -17.88 13.20 2.24
N LEU A 78 -18.46 12.89 1.08
CA LEU A 78 -18.08 13.50 -0.20
C LEU A 78 -18.62 14.91 -0.38
N SER A 79 -19.75 15.26 0.25
CA SER A 79 -20.37 16.58 0.15
C SER A 79 -19.75 17.63 1.08
N GLU A 80 -19.11 17.21 2.19
CA GLU A 80 -18.46 18.10 3.16
C GLU A 80 -16.98 18.41 2.80
N LYS A 81 -16.48 17.90 1.66
CA LYS A 81 -15.10 18.06 1.19
C LYS A 81 -15.02 18.94 -0.05
#